data_AF-A0A3N6HEZ8-F1
#
_entry.id   AF-A0A3N6HEZ8-F1
#
_cell.length_a   1.000
_cell.length_b   1.000
_cell.length_c   1.000
_cell.angle_alpha   90.00
_cell.angle_beta   90.00
_cell.angle_gamma   90.00
#
_symmetry.space_group_name_H-M   'P 1'
#
loop_
_entity.id
_entity.type
_entity.pdbx_description
1 polymer ?
#
loop_
_entity_poly.entity_id
_entity_poly.type
_entity_poly.pdbx_seq_one_letter_code
_entity_poly.pdbx_strand_id
1 'polypeptide(L)'
;MSRFIPSSPQDLERLAAVWAAKQVEWRRVAALMEQGGWDVYAPERDAQGSDWALAERRQQFLDAHADRATRWRDALVAELYLSAAAGRLVRGVVERAGLEPVQVLAQLAERVVVGEDGAVSVLPFLPSQ
;
A
#
# COMPACT_ATOMS: atom_id res chain seq x y z
N MET A 1 -12.22 -2.39 1.26
CA MET A 1 -12.91 -1.25 1.92
C MET A 1 -13.44 -1.71 3.26
N SER A 2 -12.61 -1.72 4.30
CA SER A 2 -13.12 -1.93 5.66
C SER A 2 -13.72 -0.60 6.11
N ARG A 3 -15.05 -0.53 6.23
CA ARG A 3 -15.71 0.65 6.79
C ARG A 3 -15.27 0.74 8.25
N PHE A 4 -14.74 1.89 8.66
CA PHE A 4 -14.62 2.21 10.08
C PHE A 4 -16.02 2.10 10.71
N ILE A 5 -16.24 1.08 11.54
CA ILE A 5 -17.45 0.91 12.34
C ILE A 5 -17.12 1.49 13.72
N PRO A 6 -17.66 2.66 14.09
CA PRO A 6 -17.42 3.24 15.40
C PRO A 6 -17.84 2.24 16.48
N SER A 7 -16.92 1.90 17.37
CA SER A 7 -17.07 0.80 18.33
C SER A 7 -17.34 1.29 19.75
N SER A 8 -17.26 2.61 19.97
CA SER A 8 -17.49 3.26 21.27
C SER A 8 -18.22 4.61 21.13
N PRO A 9 -18.88 5.10 22.19
CA PRO A 9 -19.47 6.44 22.21
C PRO A 9 -18.47 7.56 21.91
N GLN A 10 -17.21 7.41 22.35
CA GLN A 10 -16.14 8.38 22.10
C GLN A 10 -15.72 8.42 20.63
N ASP A 11 -15.78 7.28 19.92
CA ASP A 11 -15.54 7.24 18.47
C ASP A 11 -16.65 7.95 17.70
N LEU A 12 -17.90 7.85 18.16
CA LEU A 12 -19.04 8.56 17.58
C LEU A 12 -18.92 10.07 17.75
N GLU A 13 -18.53 10.54 18.94
CA GLU A 13 -18.30 11.96 19.21
C GLU A 13 -17.16 12.52 18.37
N ARG A 14 -16.05 11.79 18.26
CA ARG A 14 -14.91 12.19 17.42
C ARG A 14 -15.30 12.24 15.95
N LEU A 15 -16.06 11.25 15.47
CA LEU A 15 -16.57 11.23 14.10
C LEU A 15 -17.52 12.41 13.84
N ALA A 16 -18.44 12.70 14.77
CA ALA A 16 -19.34 13.84 14.68
C ALA A 16 -18.58 15.18 14.61
N ALA A 17 -17.53 15.36 15.42
CA ALA A 17 -16.70 16.56 15.37
C ALA A 17 -15.98 16.74 14.02
N VAL A 18 -15.44 15.65 13.45
CA VAL A 18 -14.80 15.68 12.12
C VAL A 18 -15.81 16.04 11.04
N TRP A 19 -17.02 15.49 11.08
CA TRP A 19 -18.07 15.82 10.11
C TRP A 19 -18.55 17.26 10.25
N ALA A 20 -18.71 17.77 11.47
CA ALA A 20 -19.06 19.17 11.72
C ALA A 20 -18.01 20.12 11.13
N ALA A 21 -16.72 19.84 11.36
CA ALA A 21 -15.62 20.63 10.80
C ALA A 21 -15.61 20.60 9.26
N LYS A 22 -15.82 19.42 8.66
CA LYS A 22 -15.96 19.28 7.20
C LYS A 22 -17.13 20.09 6.67
N GLN A 23 -18.29 20.06 7.32
CA GLN A 23 -19.48 20.78 6.89
C GLN A 23 -19.28 22.31 6.91
N VAL A 24 -18.60 22.83 7.94
CA VAL A 24 -18.25 24.25 8.03
C VAL A 24 -17.35 24.66 6.87
N GLU A 25 -16.33 23.86 6.57
CA GLU A 25 -15.42 24.16 5.47
C GLU A 25 -16.10 24.08 4.10
N TRP A 26 -16.94 23.07 3.86
CA TRP A 26 -17.70 22.98 2.62
C TRP A 26 -18.66 24.16 2.42
N ARG A 27 -19.25 24.70 3.50
CA ARG A 27 -20.04 25.93 3.42
C ARG A 27 -19.17 27.15 3.09
N ARG A 28 -17.97 27.25 3.65
CA ARG A 28 -17.00 28.32 3.34
C ARG A 28 -16.61 28.30 1.86
N VAL A 29 -16.27 27.11 1.35
CA VAL A 29 -15.94 26.91 -0.07
C VAL A 29 -17.14 27.26 -0.95
N ALA A 30 -18.35 26.76 -0.64
CA ALA A 30 -19.55 27.07 -1.41
C ALA A 30 -19.84 28.58 -1.47
N ALA A 31 -19.73 29.29 -0.35
CA ALA A 31 -19.92 30.75 -0.32
C ALA A 31 -18.84 31.51 -1.12
N LEU A 32 -17.59 31.03 -1.11
CA LEU A 32 -16.52 31.57 -1.94
C LEU A 32 -16.81 31.34 -3.43
N MET A 33 -17.38 30.18 -3.78
CA MET A 33 -17.75 29.84 -5.16
C MET A 33 -18.93 30.63 -5.67
N GLU A 34 -19.93 30.93 -4.83
CA GLU A 34 -21.04 31.81 -5.19
C GLU A 34 -20.58 33.23 -5.52
N GLN A 35 -19.48 33.71 -4.90
CA GLN A 35 -18.97 35.06 -5.10
C GLN A 35 -17.97 35.18 -6.25
N GLY A 36 -17.14 34.15 -6.49
CA GLY A 36 -16.03 34.19 -7.45
C GLY A 36 -16.18 33.28 -8.67
N GLY A 37 -17.14 32.36 -8.67
CA GLY A 37 -17.20 31.27 -9.64
C GLY A 37 -16.16 30.17 -9.37
N TRP A 38 -16.37 28.99 -9.96
CA TRP A 38 -15.53 27.81 -9.71
C TRP A 38 -14.09 27.95 -10.20
N ASP A 39 -13.83 28.82 -11.17
CA ASP A 39 -12.49 29.09 -11.71
C ASP A 39 -11.57 29.82 -10.71
N VAL A 40 -12.14 30.38 -9.62
CA VAL A 40 -11.39 31.02 -8.53
C VAL A 40 -10.94 30.01 -7.47
N TYR A 41 -11.57 28.84 -7.42
CA TYR A 41 -11.07 27.74 -6.58
C TYR A 41 -9.82 27.16 -7.23
N ALA A 42 -8.68 27.37 -6.57
CA ALA A 42 -7.43 26.70 -6.90
C ALA A 42 -7.23 25.56 -5.89
N PRO A 43 -7.57 24.30 -6.21
CA PRO A 43 -7.40 23.16 -5.32
C PRO A 43 -5.95 23.03 -4.81
N GLU A 44 -4.99 23.49 -5.61
CA GLU A 44 -3.55 23.49 -5.29
C GLU A 44 -3.19 24.47 -4.17
N ARG A 45 -4.09 25.42 -3.87
CA ARG A 45 -3.96 26.41 -2.78
C ARG A 45 -4.82 26.07 -1.58
N ASP A 46 -5.65 25.03 -1.65
CA ASP A 46 -6.42 24.53 -0.52
C ASP A 46 -5.56 23.64 0.37
N ALA A 47 -4.87 24.26 1.33
CA ALA A 47 -4.07 23.56 2.32
C ALA A 47 -4.89 22.58 3.15
N GLN A 48 -6.15 22.91 3.47
CA GLN A 48 -6.99 22.09 4.33
C GLN A 48 -7.51 20.84 3.60
N GLY A 49 -7.96 20.99 2.35
CA GLY A 49 -8.30 19.86 1.50
C GLY A 49 -7.09 18.98 1.19
N SER A 50 -5.91 19.58 0.99
CA SER A 50 -4.66 18.85 0.77
C SER A 50 -4.24 18.02 2.00
N ASP A 51 -4.34 18.59 3.20
CA ASP A 51 -4.05 17.90 4.46
C ASP A 51 -5.02 16.73 4.70
N TRP A 52 -6.31 16.92 4.39
CA TRP A 52 -7.29 15.85 4.46
C TRP A 52 -7.01 14.72 3.45
N ALA A 53 -6.65 15.06 2.21
CA ALA A 53 -6.29 14.08 1.19
C ALA A 53 -5.03 13.30 1.58
N LEU A 54 -4.05 13.96 2.22
CA LEU A 54 -2.85 13.32 2.74
C LEU A 54 -3.17 12.37 3.90
N ALA A 55 -4.02 12.81 4.85
CA ALA A 55 -4.46 11.98 5.96
C ALA A 55 -5.22 10.73 5.48
N GLU A 56 -6.08 10.89 4.48
CA GLU A 56 -6.81 9.76 3.87
C GLU A 56 -5.86 8.77 3.18
N ARG A 57 -4.92 9.24 2.35
CA ARG A 57 -3.89 8.39 1.73
C ARG A 57 -3.06 7.64 2.76
N ARG A 58 -2.69 8.31 3.86
CA ARG A 58 -1.96 7.70 4.97
C ARG A 58 -2.79 6.60 5.63
N GLN A 59 -4.08 6.82 5.88
CA GLN A 59 -4.95 5.82 6.46
C GLN A 59 -5.11 4.61 5.53
N GLN A 60 -5.32 4.84 4.23
CA GLN A 60 -5.40 3.78 3.22
C GLN A 60 -4.12 2.92 3.18
N PHE A 61 -2.94 3.55 3.29
CA PHE A 61 -1.67 2.83 3.38
C PHE A 61 -1.59 1.96 4.66
N LEU A 62 -1.98 2.51 5.80
CA LEU A 62 -1.98 1.79 7.08
C LEU A 62 -2.96 0.60 7.06
N ASP A 63 -4.16 0.79 6.51
CA ASP A 63 -5.16 -0.27 6.36
C ASP A 63 -4.64 -1.37 5.43
N ALA A 64 -4.06 -1.02 4.28
CA ALA A 64 -3.46 -1.99 3.36
C ALA A 64 -2.29 -2.75 4.01
N HIS A 65 -1.51 -2.09 4.85
CA HIS A 65 -0.44 -2.70 5.62
C HIS A 65 -0.98 -3.65 6.70
N ALA A 66 -2.03 -3.26 7.42
CA ALA A 66 -2.68 -4.10 8.45
C ALA A 66 -3.38 -5.33 7.84
N ASP A 67 -4.06 -5.16 6.71
CA ASP A 67 -4.68 -6.25 5.94
C ASP A 67 -3.62 -7.22 5.40
N ARG A 68 -2.47 -6.69 4.99
CA ARG A 68 -1.31 -7.49 4.62
C ARG A 68 -0.81 -8.26 5.84
N ALA A 69 -0.49 -7.60 6.95
CA ALA A 69 0.01 -8.22 8.18
C ALA A 69 -0.94 -9.29 8.75
N THR A 70 -2.26 -9.12 8.59
CA THR A 70 -3.25 -10.12 9.02
C THR A 70 -3.23 -11.36 8.13
N ARG A 71 -3.13 -11.20 6.81
CA ARG A 71 -2.94 -12.33 5.88
C ARG A 71 -1.65 -13.12 6.14
N TRP A 72 -0.61 -12.46 6.65
CA TRP A 72 0.67 -13.11 6.97
C TRP A 72 0.69 -13.79 8.35
N ARG A 73 -0.22 -13.46 9.28
CA ARG A 73 -0.27 -14.11 10.61
C ARG A 73 -0.75 -15.55 10.56
N ASP A 74 -1.62 -15.87 9.61
CA ASP A 74 -2.21 -17.21 9.47
C ASP A 74 -1.47 -18.09 8.45
N ALA A 75 -0.39 -17.57 7.84
CA ALA A 75 0.49 -18.31 6.94
C ALA A 75 1.79 -18.69 7.66
N LEU A 76 2.32 -19.89 7.42
CA LEU A 76 3.70 -20.21 7.78
C LEU A 76 4.62 -19.36 6.88
N VAL A 77 5.09 -18.23 7.40
CA VAL A 77 5.96 -17.30 6.67
C VAL A 77 7.41 -17.64 6.94
N ALA A 78 8.14 -18.02 5.88
CA ALA A 78 9.59 -18.05 5.89
C ALA A 78 10.11 -16.71 5.35
N GLU A 79 10.83 -15.97 6.17
CA GLU A 79 11.55 -14.76 5.72
C GLU A 79 12.91 -15.16 5.14
N LEU A 80 13.19 -14.70 3.91
CA LEU A 80 14.47 -14.92 3.24
C LEU A 80 15.23 -13.60 3.12
N TYR A 81 16.37 -13.51 3.80
CA TYR A 81 17.27 -12.37 3.70
C TYR A 81 18.32 -12.66 2.62
N LEU A 82 18.31 -11.84 1.57
CA LEU A 82 19.27 -11.93 0.47
C LEU A 82 20.39 -10.89 0.65
N SER A 83 21.60 -11.24 0.19
CA SER A 83 22.66 -10.25 0.06
C SER A 83 22.24 -9.14 -0.90
N ALA A 84 22.81 -7.94 -0.74
CA ALA A 84 22.47 -6.80 -1.58
C ALA A 84 22.69 -7.07 -3.08
N ALA A 85 23.71 -7.86 -3.43
CA ALA A 85 23.98 -8.27 -4.81
C ALA A 85 22.89 -9.20 -5.35
N ALA A 86 22.54 -10.26 -4.61
CA ALA A 86 21.48 -11.19 -5.00
C ALA A 86 20.11 -10.49 -5.11
N GLY A 87 19.80 -9.60 -4.16
CA GLY A 87 18.56 -8.82 -4.17
C GLY A 87 18.44 -7.84 -5.34
N ARG A 88 19.56 -7.31 -5.88
CA ARG A 88 19.54 -6.51 -7.12
C ARG A 88 19.23 -7.37 -8.34
N LEU A 89 19.80 -8.58 -8.42
CA LEU A 89 19.55 -9.51 -9.52
C LEU A 89 18.09 -9.96 -9.57
N VAL A 90 17.51 -10.34 -8.42
CA VAL A 90 16.10 -10.74 -8.33
C VAL A 90 15.18 -9.59 -8.79
N ARG A 91 15.44 -8.35 -8.36
CA ARG A 91 14.69 -7.18 -8.81
C ARG A 91 14.76 -6.97 -10.33
N GLY A 92 15.96 -7.11 -10.91
CA GLY A 92 16.11 -7.01 -12.37
C GLY A 92 15.43 -8.14 -13.14
N VAL A 93 15.16 -9.30 -12.54
CA VAL A 93 14.35 -10.37 -13.14
C VAL A 93 12.87 -10.05 -13.03
N VAL A 94 12.42 -9.63 -11.84
CA VAL A 94 11.05 -9.18 -11.57
C VAL A 94 10.60 -8.11 -12.56
N GLU A 95 11.40 -7.07 -12.75
CA GLU A 95 11.08 -5.96 -13.67
C GLU A 95 10.97 -6.44 -15.13
N ARG A 96 11.84 -7.34 -15.57
CA ARG A 96 11.84 -7.85 -16.95
C ARG A 96 10.73 -8.85 -17.23
N ALA A 97 10.34 -9.64 -16.23
CA ALA A 97 9.33 -10.68 -16.37
C ALA A 97 7.91 -10.22 -15.98
N GLY A 98 7.78 -9.05 -15.36
CA GLY A 98 6.50 -8.55 -14.84
C GLY A 98 5.95 -9.41 -13.70
N LEU A 99 6.83 -10.01 -12.90
CA LEU A 99 6.48 -10.95 -11.81
C LEU A 99 6.71 -10.33 -10.44
N GLU A 100 6.01 -10.82 -9.43
CA GLU A 100 6.31 -10.51 -8.03
C GLU A 100 7.57 -11.25 -7.56
N PRO A 101 8.36 -10.69 -6.62
CA PRO A 101 9.56 -11.33 -6.10
C PRO A 101 9.33 -12.76 -5.59
N VAL A 102 8.18 -13.02 -4.98
CA VAL A 102 7.82 -14.35 -4.47
C VAL A 102 7.63 -15.38 -5.60
N GLN A 103 7.13 -14.97 -6.76
CA GLN A 103 6.95 -15.87 -7.91
C GLN A 103 8.30 -16.26 -8.50
N VAL A 104 9.23 -15.30 -8.60
CA VAL A 104 10.60 -15.57 -9.07
C VAL A 104 11.33 -16.50 -8.08
N LEU A 105 11.18 -16.28 -6.78
CA LEU A 105 11.79 -17.15 -5.76
C LEU A 105 11.19 -18.56 -5.75
N ALA A 106 9.88 -18.71 -5.95
CA ALA A 106 9.23 -20.00 -6.06
C ALA A 106 9.76 -20.79 -7.27
N GLN A 107 9.84 -20.16 -8.45
CA GLN A 107 10.38 -20.80 -9.66
C GLN A 107 11.86 -21.15 -9.52
N LEU A 108 12.66 -20.35 -8.81
CA LEU A 108 14.04 -20.70 -8.48
C LEU A 108 14.11 -21.94 -7.58
N ALA A 109 13.28 -21.98 -6.53
CA ALA A 109 13.23 -23.09 -5.58
C ALA A 109 12.81 -24.42 -6.25
N GLU A 110 11.85 -24.37 -7.17
CA GLU A 110 11.41 -25.54 -7.95
C GLU A 110 12.50 -26.14 -8.85
N ARG A 111 13.56 -25.38 -9.12
CA ARG A 111 14.65 -25.75 -10.04
C ARG A 111 15.97 -25.99 -9.34
N VAL A 112 15.96 -26.01 -8.01
CA VAL A 112 17.11 -26.37 -7.21
C VAL A 112 17.44 -27.84 -7.43
N VAL A 113 18.70 -28.10 -7.78
CA VAL A 113 19.27 -29.45 -7.86
C VAL A 113 20.41 -29.52 -6.85
N VAL A 114 20.36 -30.54 -6.00
CA VAL A 114 21.42 -30.84 -5.05
C VAL A 114 22.30 -31.93 -5.65
N GLY A 115 23.58 -31.62 -5.85
CA GLY A 115 24.59 -32.57 -6.33
C GLY A 115 24.92 -33.63 -5.27
N GLU A 116 25.60 -34.71 -5.70
CA GLU A 116 26.03 -35.80 -4.80
C GLU A 116 26.99 -35.33 -3.70
N ASP A 117 27.70 -34.23 -3.95
CA ASP A 117 28.59 -33.55 -3.01
C ASP A 117 27.87 -32.56 -2.08
N GLY A 118 26.54 -32.43 -2.20
CA GLY A 118 25.72 -31.47 -1.47
C GLY A 118 25.73 -30.07 -2.06
N ALA A 119 26.35 -29.85 -3.23
CA ALA A 119 26.34 -28.55 -3.89
C ALA A 119 24.92 -28.21 -4.38
N VAL A 120 24.45 -27.01 -4.05
CA VAL A 120 23.14 -26.50 -4.48
C VAL A 120 23.33 -25.70 -5.76
N SER A 121 22.69 -26.15 -6.83
CA SER A 121 22.69 -25.48 -8.12
C SER A 121 21.27 -25.19 -8.57
N VAL A 122 21.08 -24.20 -9.45
CA VAL A 122 19.79 -23.91 -10.06
C VAL A 122 19.95 -24.04 -11.56
N LEU A 123 19.10 -24.86 -12.18
CA LEU A 123 19.14 -25.02 -13.63
C LEU A 123 18.72 -23.71 -14.32
N PRO A 124 19.32 -23.37 -15.48
CA PRO A 124 18.89 -22.23 -16.28
C PRO A 124 17.38 -22.24 -16.51
N PHE A 125 16.77 -21.05 -16.44
CA PHE A 125 15.33 -20.89 -16.61
C PHE A 125 14.98 -19.54 -17.19
N LEU A 126 13.84 -19.52 -17.88
CA LEU A 126 13.16 -18.30 -18.31
C LEU A 126 11.96 -18.13 -17.39
N PRO A 127 11.86 -17.02 -16.64
CA PRO A 127 10.72 -16.77 -15.78
C PRO A 127 9.44 -16.65 -16.63
N SER A 128 8.38 -17.32 -16.22
CA SER A 128 7.06 -17.26 -16.86
C SER A 128 5.98 -16.89 -15.84
N GLN A 129 4.87 -16.32 -16.32
CA GLN A 129 3.67 -16.01 -15.51
C GLN A 129 2.97 -17.29 -15.07
#